data_AF-A0A5N4EG81-F1
#
_entry.id   AF-A0A5N4EG81-F1
#
_cell.length_a   1.000
_cell.length_b   1.000
_cell.length_c   1.000
_cell.angle_alpha   90.00
_cell.angle_beta   90.00
_cell.angle_gamma   90.00
#
_symmetry.space_group_name_H-M   'P 1'
#
loop_
_entity.id
_entity.type
_entity.pdbx_description
1 polymer ?
#
loop_
_entity_poly.entity_id
_entity_poly.type
_entity_poly.pdbx_seq_one_letter_code
_entity_poly.pdbx_strand_id
1 'polypeptide(L)'
;MPIIGNLFSEQPRQDLDPVMHLLALYQGHLANFPDIIHVQKEALTKVKETRGHVEEGKLEVQKADSIQDLCNTISFATLAEVYHLSQIQVRDFKSQMQHSLQQQIILFQKVMQKSEEALHKYDSI
;
A
#
# COMPACT_ATOMS: atom_id res chain seq x y z
N MET A 1 27.43 -22.71 -17.04
CA MET A 1 27.09 -21.89 -15.84
C MET A 1 27.09 -20.42 -16.22
N PRO A 2 26.13 -19.60 -15.75
CA PRO A 2 26.08 -18.16 -16.03
C PRO A 2 27.31 -17.44 -15.45
N ILE A 3 27.77 -16.37 -16.11
CA ILE A 3 28.79 -15.45 -15.57
C ILE A 3 28.13 -14.47 -14.58
N ILE A 4 28.92 -13.79 -13.74
CA ILE A 4 28.41 -12.85 -12.72
C ILE A 4 27.48 -11.79 -13.35
N GLY A 5 27.82 -11.27 -14.53
CA GLY A 5 26.96 -10.31 -15.24
C GLY A 5 25.55 -10.83 -15.52
N ASN A 6 25.40 -12.12 -15.85
CA ASN A 6 24.08 -12.71 -16.08
C ASN A 6 23.27 -12.79 -14.78
N LEU A 7 23.92 -13.10 -13.64
CA LEU A 7 23.27 -13.12 -12.33
C LEU A 7 22.66 -11.76 -12.00
N PHE A 8 23.41 -10.67 -12.23
CA PHE A 8 22.92 -9.31 -12.02
C PHE A 8 21.83 -8.91 -13.02
N SER A 9 21.91 -9.38 -14.27
CA SER A 9 20.88 -9.05 -15.29
C SER A 9 19.53 -9.72 -15.01
N GLU A 10 19.53 -10.89 -14.38
CA GLU A 10 18.33 -11.65 -14.05
C GLU A 10 17.77 -11.28 -12.67
N GLN A 11 18.61 -10.75 -11.77
CA GLN A 11 18.25 -10.43 -10.40
C GLN A 11 17.00 -9.54 -10.26
N PRO A 12 16.81 -8.45 -11.02
CA PRO A 12 15.68 -7.53 -10.81
C PRO A 12 14.32 -8.23 -10.85
N ARG A 13 14.19 -9.30 -11.63
CA ARG A 13 12.94 -10.10 -11.69
C ARG A 13 12.62 -10.83 -10.39
N GLN A 14 13.61 -11.07 -9.55
CA GLN A 14 13.49 -11.82 -8.30
C GLN A 14 13.21 -10.90 -7.11
N ASP A 15 13.75 -9.67 -7.10
CA ASP A 15 13.65 -8.78 -5.95
C ASP A 15 12.93 -7.46 -6.24
N LEU A 16 13.30 -6.76 -7.30
CA LEU A 16 12.82 -5.43 -7.63
C LEU A 16 11.43 -5.44 -8.26
N ASP A 17 11.18 -6.31 -9.25
CA ASP A 17 9.89 -6.39 -9.95
C ASP A 17 8.72 -6.66 -8.98
N PRO A 18 8.84 -7.59 -7.99
CA PRO A 18 7.82 -7.76 -6.96
C PRO A 18 7.57 -6.50 -6.11
N VAL A 19 8.61 -5.76 -5.75
CA VAL A 19 8.47 -4.48 -5.01
C VAL A 19 7.75 -3.44 -5.86
N MET A 20 8.11 -3.32 -7.14
CA MET A 20 7.48 -2.39 -8.08
C MET A 20 6.00 -2.72 -8.30
N HIS A 21 5.66 -4.01 -8.38
CA HIS A 21 4.28 -4.45 -8.48
C HIS A 21 3.47 -4.05 -7.24
N LEU A 22 4.03 -4.24 -6.04
CA LEU A 22 3.39 -3.82 -4.80
C LEU A 22 3.15 -2.31 -4.76
N LEU A 23 4.14 -1.52 -5.16
CA LEU A 23 4.01 -0.06 -5.23
C LEU A 23 2.89 0.37 -6.18
N ALA A 24 2.80 -0.26 -7.36
CA ALA A 24 1.75 0.03 -8.33
C ALA A 24 0.34 -0.30 -7.79
N LEU A 25 0.19 -1.42 -7.06
CA LEU A 25 -1.06 -1.77 -6.40
C LEU A 25 -1.49 -0.70 -5.39
N TYR A 26 -0.59 -0.26 -4.51
CA TYR A 26 -0.91 0.78 -3.54
C TYR A 26 -1.15 2.14 -4.16
N GLN A 27 -0.47 2.49 -5.27
CA GLN A 27 -0.81 3.69 -6.02
C GLN A 27 -2.26 3.66 -6.50
N GLY A 28 -2.72 2.51 -7.02
CA GLY A 28 -4.12 2.31 -7.40
C GLY A 28 -5.10 2.44 -6.23
N HIS A 29 -4.79 1.82 -5.09
CA HIS A 29 -5.62 1.95 -3.89
C HIS A 29 -5.68 3.40 -3.38
N LEU A 30 -4.54 4.08 -3.30
CA LEU A 30 -4.44 5.45 -2.82
C LEU A 30 -5.10 6.47 -3.76
N ALA A 31 -5.16 6.19 -5.06
CA ALA A 31 -5.83 7.05 -6.03
C ALA A 31 -7.34 7.22 -5.76
N ASN A 32 -7.98 6.26 -5.05
CA ASN A 32 -9.41 6.31 -4.73
C ASN A 32 -9.72 7.12 -3.46
N PHE A 33 -8.75 7.33 -2.57
CA PHE A 33 -8.98 8.01 -1.29
C PHE A 33 -9.37 9.49 -1.39
N PRO A 34 -8.84 10.28 -2.34
CA PRO A 34 -9.31 11.64 -2.54
C PRO A 34 -10.83 11.73 -2.71
N ASP A 35 -11.41 10.84 -3.51
CA ASP A 35 -12.85 10.81 -3.78
C ASP A 35 -13.65 10.31 -2.57
N ILE A 36 -13.18 9.26 -1.88
CA ILE A 36 -13.79 8.76 -0.64
C ILE A 36 -13.85 9.88 0.43
N ILE A 37 -12.72 10.57 0.62
CA ILE A 37 -12.62 11.68 1.58
C ILE A 37 -13.50 12.85 1.14
N HIS A 38 -13.61 13.10 -0.16
CA HIS A 38 -14.48 14.15 -0.70
C HIS A 38 -15.95 13.89 -0.35
N VAL A 39 -16.46 12.68 -0.59
CA VAL A 39 -17.83 12.30 -0.23
C VAL A 39 -18.08 12.45 1.28
N GLN A 40 -17.13 12.03 2.11
CA GLN A 40 -17.23 12.21 3.57
C GLN A 40 -17.28 13.69 3.97
N LYS A 41 -16.49 14.56 3.30
CA LYS A 41 -16.53 16.02 3.54
C LYS A 41 -17.87 16.61 3.12
N GLU A 42 -18.42 16.21 1.99
CA GLU A 42 -19.74 16.66 1.53
C GLU A 42 -20.85 16.25 2.50
N ALA A 43 -20.81 15.02 3.01
CA ALA A 43 -21.74 14.54 4.02
C ALA A 43 -21.68 15.40 5.30
N LEU A 44 -20.48 15.74 5.77
CA LEU A 44 -20.28 16.61 6.94
C LEU A 44 -20.79 18.04 6.70
N THR A 45 -20.55 18.61 5.52
CA THR A 45 -21.09 19.93 5.15
C THR A 45 -22.61 19.90 5.15
N LYS A 46 -23.22 18.87 4.57
CA LYS A 46 -24.67 18.71 4.52
C LYS A 46 -25.28 18.60 5.90
N VAL A 47 -24.65 17.87 6.83
CA VAL A 47 -25.09 17.82 8.23
C VAL A 47 -25.13 19.22 8.86
N LYS A 48 -24.09 20.04 8.64
CA LYS A 48 -24.04 21.41 9.18
C LYS A 48 -25.14 22.30 8.60
N GLU A 49 -25.33 22.27 7.28
CA GLU A 49 -26.39 23.02 6.60
C GLU A 49 -27.78 22.61 7.12
N THR A 50 -27.99 21.30 7.27
CA THR A 50 -29.30 20.78 7.69
C THR A 50 -29.63 21.16 9.13
N ARG A 51 -28.63 21.18 10.03
CA ARG A 51 -28.78 21.71 11.39
C ARG A 51 -29.11 23.21 11.40
N GLY A 52 -28.45 24.00 10.56
CA GLY A 52 -28.79 25.42 10.41
C GLY A 52 -30.24 25.64 9.96
N HIS A 53 -30.75 24.84 9.04
CA HIS A 53 -32.16 24.91 8.62
C HIS A 53 -33.16 24.50 9.71
N VAL A 54 -32.78 23.60 10.61
CA VAL A 54 -33.59 23.26 11.80
C VAL A 54 -33.65 24.44 12.76
N GLU A 55 -32.52 25.11 13.02
CA GLU A 55 -32.46 26.31 13.89
C GLU A 55 -33.30 27.47 13.34
N GLU A 56 -33.37 27.61 12.01
CA GLU A 56 -34.23 28.58 11.33
C GLU A 56 -35.72 28.17 11.26
N GLY A 57 -36.08 26.99 11.78
CA GLY A 57 -37.44 26.45 11.74
C GLY A 57 -37.91 26.01 10.35
N LYS A 58 -37.00 25.88 9.37
CA LYS A 58 -37.30 25.52 7.97
C LYS A 58 -37.30 24.01 7.72
N LEU A 59 -36.89 23.21 8.70
CA LEU A 59 -36.76 21.76 8.58
C LEU A 59 -37.09 21.07 9.91
N GLU A 60 -37.69 19.88 9.83
CA GLU A 60 -37.97 19.05 11.00
C GLU A 60 -36.71 18.39 11.55
N VAL A 61 -36.59 18.36 12.87
CA VAL A 61 -35.47 17.75 13.61
C VAL A 61 -35.24 16.29 13.19
N GLN A 62 -36.31 15.50 13.06
CA GLN A 62 -36.21 14.08 12.64
C GLN A 62 -35.50 13.88 11.30
N LYS A 63 -35.70 14.81 10.36
CA LYS A 63 -35.04 14.74 9.05
C LYS A 63 -33.56 15.06 9.16
N ALA A 64 -33.17 16.01 10.02
CA ALA A 64 -31.76 16.30 10.29
C ALA A 64 -31.05 15.13 11.00
N ASP A 65 -31.73 14.47 11.94
CA ASP A 65 -31.20 13.28 12.63
C ASP A 65 -30.94 12.13 11.65
N SER A 66 -31.85 11.89 10.70
CA SER A 66 -31.65 10.86 9.67
C SER A 66 -30.41 11.10 8.79
N ILE A 67 -30.10 12.36 8.49
CA ILE A 67 -28.92 12.76 7.71
C ILE A 67 -27.65 12.63 8.54
N GLN A 68 -27.73 12.93 9.84
CA GLN A 68 -26.64 12.72 10.78
C GLN A 68 -26.28 11.22 10.88
N ASP A 69 -27.26 10.34 10.97
CA ASP A 69 -27.04 8.89 11.05
C ASP A 69 -26.39 8.33 9.78
N LEU A 70 -26.81 8.81 8.62
CA LEU A 70 -26.16 8.48 7.35
C LEU A 70 -24.71 8.96 7.33
N CYS A 71 -24.45 10.21 7.74
CA CYS A 71 -23.09 10.75 7.83
C CYS A 71 -22.22 9.94 8.80
N ASN A 72 -22.76 9.50 9.94
CA ASN A 72 -22.05 8.67 10.90
C ASN A 72 -21.69 7.31 10.27
N THR A 73 -22.61 6.71 9.53
CA THR A 73 -22.37 5.45 8.81
C THR A 73 -21.23 5.58 7.80
N ILE A 74 -21.23 6.66 6.99
CA ILE A 74 -20.15 6.95 6.03
C ILE A 74 -18.82 7.17 6.77
N SER A 75 -18.85 7.87 7.91
CA SER A 75 -17.67 8.13 8.74
C SER A 75 -17.05 6.82 9.26
N PHE A 76 -17.88 5.92 9.79
CA PHE A 76 -17.43 4.63 10.31
C PHE A 76 -16.90 3.73 9.20
N ALA A 77 -17.57 3.68 8.04
CA ALA A 77 -17.08 2.94 6.88
C ALA A 77 -15.73 3.48 6.41
N THR A 78 -15.61 4.80 6.24
CA THR A 78 -14.35 5.44 5.83
C THR A 78 -13.21 5.15 6.81
N LEU A 79 -13.48 5.23 8.12
CA LEU A 79 -12.48 4.94 9.15
C LEU A 79 -12.05 3.46 9.13
N ALA A 80 -13.02 2.54 8.98
CA ALA A 80 -12.75 1.12 8.87
C ALA A 80 -11.85 0.81 7.66
N GLU A 81 -12.12 1.42 6.50
CA GLU A 81 -11.32 1.25 5.29
C GLU A 81 -9.90 1.80 5.43
N VAL A 82 -9.73 3.02 5.98
CA VAL A 82 -8.41 3.60 6.26
C VAL A 82 -7.61 2.70 7.20
N TYR A 83 -8.26 2.19 8.24
CA TYR A 83 -7.63 1.31 9.21
C TYR A 83 -7.22 -0.03 8.58
N HIS A 84 -8.12 -0.63 7.81
CA HIS A 84 -7.88 -1.89 7.11
C HIS A 84 -6.73 -1.77 6.11
N LEU A 85 -6.73 -0.70 5.28
CA LEU A 85 -5.65 -0.42 4.35
C LEU A 85 -4.32 -0.29 5.07
N SER A 86 -4.27 0.47 6.17
CA SER A 86 -3.04 0.69 6.93
C SER A 86 -2.46 -0.62 7.48
N GLN A 87 -3.31 -1.50 8.01
CA GLN A 87 -2.86 -2.80 8.51
C GLN A 87 -2.31 -3.69 7.39
N ILE A 88 -3.03 -3.77 6.27
CA ILE A 88 -2.63 -4.56 5.10
C ILE A 88 -1.32 -4.02 4.53
N GLN A 89 -1.21 -2.70 4.38
CA GLN A 89 0.01 -2.02 3.93
C GLN A 89 1.23 -2.42 4.75
N VAL A 90 1.16 -2.31 6.07
CA VAL A 90 2.30 -2.66 6.92
C VAL A 90 2.71 -4.12 6.75
N ARG A 91 1.74 -5.04 6.68
CA ARG A 91 2.00 -6.46 6.49
C ARG A 91 2.67 -6.73 5.13
N ASP A 92 2.11 -6.19 4.06
CA ASP A 92 2.54 -6.52 2.70
C ASP A 92 3.91 -5.91 2.40
N PHE A 93 4.14 -4.65 2.79
CA PHE A 93 5.46 -4.03 2.67
C PHE A 93 6.51 -4.76 3.50
N LYS A 94 6.18 -5.19 4.72
CA LYS A 94 7.09 -5.99 5.54
C LYS A 94 7.47 -7.28 4.82
N SER A 95 6.50 -8.06 4.35
CA SER A 95 6.75 -9.33 3.66
C SER A 95 7.58 -9.12 2.39
N GLN A 96 7.26 -8.08 1.61
CA GLN A 96 7.91 -7.81 0.34
C GLN A 96 9.35 -7.33 0.51
N MET A 97 9.61 -6.49 1.51
CA MET A 97 10.97 -6.06 1.86
C MET A 97 11.80 -7.22 2.40
N GLN A 98 11.21 -8.10 3.21
CA GLN A 98 11.88 -9.33 3.67
C GLN A 98 12.29 -10.22 2.48
N HIS A 99 11.38 -10.43 1.53
CA HIS A 99 11.67 -11.21 0.33
C HIS A 99 12.79 -10.59 -0.51
N SER A 100 12.72 -9.26 -0.76
CA SER A 100 13.75 -8.55 -1.52
C SER A 100 15.15 -8.71 -0.91
N LEU A 101 15.26 -8.55 0.41
CA LEU A 101 16.53 -8.73 1.12
C LEU A 101 17.04 -10.18 1.05
N GLN A 102 16.15 -11.17 1.16
CA GLN A 102 16.52 -12.58 1.01
C GLN A 102 17.09 -12.88 -0.38
N GLN A 103 16.48 -12.33 -1.44
CA GLN A 103 16.97 -12.49 -2.81
C GLN A 103 18.31 -11.79 -3.03
N GLN A 104 18.53 -10.62 -2.44
CA GLN A 104 19.83 -9.95 -2.47
C GLN A 104 20.92 -10.78 -1.78
N ILE A 105 20.64 -11.37 -0.62
CA ILE A 105 21.56 -12.28 0.07
C ILE A 105 21.93 -13.46 -0.84
N ILE A 106 20.94 -14.09 -1.48
CA ILE A 106 21.14 -15.21 -2.40
C ILE A 106 22.01 -14.80 -3.60
N LEU A 107 21.80 -13.60 -4.16
CA LEU A 107 22.64 -13.08 -5.24
C LEU A 107 24.11 -13.00 -4.79
N PHE A 108 24.38 -12.34 -3.66
CA PHE A 108 25.75 -12.17 -3.18
C PHE A 108 26.42 -13.50 -2.86
N GLN A 109 25.69 -14.48 -2.30
CA GLN A 109 26.19 -15.84 -2.10
C GLN A 109 26.60 -16.50 -3.43
N LYS A 110 25.78 -16.38 -4.48
CA LYS A 110 26.11 -16.91 -5.82
C LYS A 110 27.33 -16.22 -6.44
N VAL A 111 27.48 -14.91 -6.21
CA VAL A 111 28.65 -14.14 -6.69
C VAL A 111 29.93 -14.58 -5.97
N MET A 112 29.86 -14.77 -4.65
CA MET A 112 30.97 -15.28 -3.84
C MET A 112 31.40 -16.66 -4.33
N GLN A 113 30.46 -17.59 -4.47
CA GLN A 113 30.73 -18.93 -4.98
C GLN A 113 31.45 -18.91 -6.34
N LYS A 114 31.04 -18.01 -7.25
CA LYS A 114 31.70 -17.89 -8.56
C LYS A 114 33.12 -17.36 -8.47
N SER A 115 33.37 -16.47 -7.53
CA SER A 115 34.71 -15.94 -7.28
C SER A 115 35.61 -17.02 -6.69
N GLU A 116 35.09 -17.84 -5.78
CA GLU A 116 35.79 -19.01 -5.21
C GLU A 116 36.09 -20.08 -6.27
N GLU A 117 35.11 -20.42 -7.13
CA GLU A 117 35.31 -21.34 -8.25
C GLU A 117 36.39 -20.86 -9.23
N ALA A 118 36.48 -19.54 -9.44
CA ALA A 118 37.53 -18.95 -10.26
C ALA A 118 38.90 -18.99 -9.57
N LEU A 119 38.96 -18.76 -8.26
CA LEU A 119 40.19 -18.82 -7.46
C LEU A 119 40.76 -20.24 -7.42
N HIS A 120 39.93 -21.26 -7.13
CA HIS A 120 40.37 -22.65 -7.04
C HIS A 120 41.06 -23.13 -8.34
N LYS A 121 40.67 -22.60 -9.51
CA LYS A 121 41.34 -22.95 -10.77
C LYS A 121 42.82 -22.59 -10.79
N TYR A 122 43.25 -21.60 -10.02
CA TYR A 122 44.67 -21.23 -9.87
C TYR A 122 45.40 -22.16 -8.89
N ASP A 123 44.72 -22.70 -7.88
CA ASP A 123 45.31 -23.67 -6.93
C ASP A 123 45.55 -25.05 -7.55
N SER A 124 44.86 -25.35 -8.66
CA SER A 124 45.00 -26.61 -9.42
C SER A 124 46.08 -26.57 -10.52
N ILE A 125 46.84 -25.48 -10.63
CA ILE A 125 47.98 -25.31 -11.55
C ILE A 125 49.28 -25.43 -10.74
#